data_AF-A0A1M4MKF7-F1
#
_entry.id   AF-A0A1M4MKF7-F1
#
_cell.length_a   1.000
_cell.length_b   1.000
_cell.length_c   1.000
_cell.angle_alpha   90.00
_cell.angle_beta   90.00
_cell.angle_gamma   90.00
#
_symmetry.space_group_name_H-M   'P 1'
#
loop_
_entity.id
_entity.type
_entity.pdbx_description
1 polymer ?
#
loop_
_entity_poly.entity_id
_entity_poly.type
_entity_poly.pdbx_seq_one_letter_code
_entity_poly.pdbx_strand_id
1 'polypeptide(L)'
;MYCQRNLCRADDPVRPDKEAYLFFDTETAGLPRYRNAPLHDTRAWPRLVQIAWLLCDSEGHAGRQACFTIRPEGFTIPPGAVSVHGITTDTAIRTGVSLKTALDALCREVARCGTVVAHNAAFDSAVVAAECARTGLANPL
;
A
#
# COMPACT_ATOMS: atom_id res chain seq x y z
N MET A 1 -14.60 20.22 6.24
CA MET A 1 -14.41 20.64 4.84
C MET A 1 -14.85 19.46 3.98
N TYR A 2 -15.97 19.60 3.28
CA TYR A 2 -16.63 18.52 2.54
C TYR A 2 -15.78 18.08 1.35
N CYS A 3 -15.33 16.83 1.31
CA CYS A 3 -14.77 16.21 0.11
C CYS A 3 -15.93 15.99 -0.87
N GLN A 4 -16.11 16.90 -1.81
CA GLN A 4 -17.13 16.78 -2.84
C GLN A 4 -16.66 15.82 -3.94
N ARG A 5 -17.44 14.74 -4.07
CA ARG A 5 -17.71 13.90 -5.24
C ARG A 5 -16.98 14.32 -6.52
N ASN A 6 -16.03 13.48 -6.94
CA ASN A 6 -15.83 13.19 -8.35
C ASN A 6 -16.17 11.72 -8.58
N LEU A 7 -17.25 11.51 -9.34
CA LEU A 7 -17.72 10.22 -9.81
C LEU A 7 -16.63 9.58 -10.68
N CYS A 8 -15.87 8.64 -10.12
CA CYS A 8 -15.11 7.71 -10.94
C CYS A 8 -16.14 6.82 -11.66
N ARG A 9 -16.27 6.96 -12.98
CA ARG A 9 -17.01 6.00 -13.81
C ARG A 9 -16.30 4.65 -13.70
N ALA A 10 -17.05 3.60 -13.41
CA ALA A 10 -16.52 2.29 -13.04
C ALA A 10 -15.92 1.49 -14.22
N ASP A 11 -15.99 1.97 -15.46
CA ASP A 11 -15.81 1.12 -16.66
C ASP A 11 -14.92 1.70 -17.77
N ASP A 12 -14.06 2.69 -17.51
CA ASP A 12 -13.07 3.10 -18.53
C ASP A 12 -11.94 2.06 -18.61
N PRO A 13 -11.60 1.55 -19.81
CA PRO A 13 -10.49 0.61 -19.97
C PRO A 13 -9.20 1.27 -19.48
N VAL A 14 -8.54 0.60 -18.53
CA VAL A 14 -7.24 1.04 -18.00
C VAL A 14 -6.23 1.04 -19.14
N ARG A 15 -5.97 2.21 -19.72
CA ARG A 15 -4.84 2.40 -20.62
C ARG A 15 -3.65 2.82 -19.76
N PRO A 16 -2.57 2.03 -19.69
CA PRO A 16 -1.38 2.44 -18.96
C PRO A 16 -0.81 3.69 -19.64
N ASP A 17 -0.67 4.75 -18.86
CA ASP A 17 0.16 5.87 -19.25
C ASP A 17 1.60 5.53 -18.87
N LYS A 18 2.42 5.21 -19.87
CA LYS A 18 3.81 4.79 -19.66
C LYS A 18 4.68 5.89 -19.07
N GLU A 19 4.23 7.15 -19.11
CA GLU A 19 4.97 8.28 -18.57
C GLU A 19 4.45 8.73 -17.20
N ALA A 20 3.36 8.13 -16.70
CA ALA A 20 2.83 8.41 -15.38
C ALA A 20 3.62 7.72 -14.26
N TYR A 21 3.63 8.35 -13.08
CA TYR A 21 4.36 7.93 -11.89
C TYR A 21 3.40 7.63 -10.74
N LEU A 22 3.55 6.49 -10.08
CA LEU A 22 2.85 6.18 -8.83
C LEU A 22 3.83 6.26 -7.66
N PHE A 23 3.71 7.30 -6.85
CA PHE A 23 4.44 7.42 -5.59
C PHE A 23 3.66 6.66 -4.52
N PHE A 24 4.32 5.80 -3.76
CA PHE A 24 3.69 5.10 -2.64
C PHE A 24 4.60 5.02 -1.43
N ASP A 25 3.99 4.81 -0.28
CA ASP A 25 4.66 4.67 1.01
C ASP A 25 3.87 3.70 1.90
N THR A 26 4.57 3.00 2.79
CA THR A 26 3.97 2.02 3.70
C THR A 26 4.30 2.29 5.15
N GLU A 27 3.27 2.19 6.00
CA GLU A 27 3.48 2.02 7.43
C GLU A 27 3.37 0.54 7.80
N THR A 28 4.23 0.09 8.69
CA THR A 28 4.38 -1.34 8.98
C THR A 28 4.44 -1.61 10.48
N ALA A 29 4.12 -2.85 10.85
CA ALA A 29 4.16 -3.30 12.24
C ALA A 29 5.60 -3.50 12.78
N GLY A 30 6.64 -3.04 12.06
CA GLY A 30 8.04 -3.15 12.47
C GLY A 30 8.99 -3.31 11.29
N LEU A 31 10.19 -3.81 11.55
CA LEU A 31 11.22 -4.06 10.54
C LEU A 31 11.28 -5.56 10.18
N PRO A 32 11.88 -5.95 9.05
CA PRO A 32 12.14 -7.34 8.75
C PRO A 32 13.02 -7.96 9.82
N ARG A 33 12.81 -9.25 10.08
CA ARG A 33 13.51 -10.00 11.13
C ARG A 33 15.03 -10.05 10.90
N TYR A 34 15.47 -9.94 9.64
CA TYR A 34 16.88 -9.83 9.25
C TYR A 34 17.00 -9.01 7.97
N ARG A 35 18.15 -8.35 7.79
CA ARG A 35 18.39 -7.37 6.71
C ARG A 35 18.21 -7.95 5.29
N ASN A 36 18.50 -9.23 5.07
CA ASN A 36 18.44 -9.88 3.77
C ASN A 36 17.32 -10.93 3.71
N ALA A 37 16.16 -10.62 4.29
CA ALA A 37 15.02 -11.53 4.27
C ALA A 37 14.60 -11.91 2.84
N PRO A 38 14.53 -13.20 2.49
CA PRO A 38 13.98 -13.60 1.20
C PRO A 38 12.53 -13.16 1.05
N LEU A 39 12.14 -12.69 -0.13
CA LEU A 39 10.76 -12.25 -0.40
C LEU A 39 9.72 -13.36 -0.20
N HIS A 40 10.10 -14.62 -0.45
CA HIS A 40 9.23 -15.78 -0.27
C HIS A 40 9.02 -16.16 1.21
N ASP A 41 9.89 -15.71 2.12
CA ASP A 41 9.72 -15.92 3.55
C ASP A 41 8.84 -14.81 4.13
N THR A 42 7.53 -14.95 3.92
CA THR A 42 6.54 -13.98 4.41
C THR A 42 6.53 -13.84 5.94
N ARG A 43 7.15 -14.76 6.70
CA ARG A 43 7.23 -14.67 8.17
C ARG A 43 8.38 -13.77 8.62
N ALA A 44 9.35 -13.52 7.74
CA ALA A 44 10.48 -12.62 8.00
C ALA A 44 10.13 -11.15 7.78
N TRP A 45 9.07 -10.85 7.03
CA TRP A 45 8.61 -9.49 6.75
C TRP A 45 7.52 -9.03 7.74
N PRO A 46 7.48 -7.73 8.11
CA PRO A 46 6.45 -7.19 8.98
C PRO A 46 5.06 -7.25 8.31
N ARG A 47 4.03 -6.93 9.09
CA ARG A 47 2.66 -6.75 8.59
C ARG A 47 2.47 -5.32 8.09
N LEU A 48 1.73 -5.16 7.00
CA LEU A 48 1.32 -3.86 6.49
C LEU A 48 0.26 -3.25 7.41
N VAL A 49 0.47 -2.01 7.83
CA VAL A 49 -0.42 -1.24 8.70
C VAL A 49 -1.14 -0.15 7.92
N GLN A 50 -0.45 0.54 7.03
CA GLN A 50 -1.04 1.52 6.12
C GLN A 50 -0.33 1.46 4.77
N ILE A 51 -1.06 1.77 3.71
CA ILE A 51 -0.48 2.09 2.41
C ILE A 51 -1.13 3.35 1.87
N ALA A 52 -0.32 4.25 1.33
CA ALA A 52 -0.79 5.45 0.65
C ALA A 52 -0.11 5.57 -0.71
N TRP A 53 -0.79 6.22 -1.66
CA TRP A 53 -0.20 6.52 -2.96
C TRP A 53 -0.76 7.78 -3.59
N LEU A 54 0.01 8.31 -4.52
CA LEU A 54 -0.33 9.41 -5.42
C LEU A 54 0.11 9.06 -6.84
N LEU A 55 -0.84 9.01 -7.76
CA LEU A 55 -0.60 8.88 -9.19
C LEU A 55 -0.47 10.28 -9.80
N CYS A 56 0.68 10.56 -10.39
CA CYS A 56 0.98 11.77 -11.13
C CYS A 56 1.09 11.48 -12.62
N ASP A 57 0.70 12.46 -13.44
CA ASP A 57 1.02 12.45 -14.87
C ASP A 57 2.52 12.73 -15.13
N SER A 58 2.92 12.73 -16.40
CA SER A 58 4.31 12.96 -16.81
C SER A 58 4.80 14.39 -16.56
N GLU A 59 3.88 15.34 -16.37
CA GLU A 59 4.17 16.73 -16.03
C GLU A 59 4.25 16.94 -14.50
N GLY A 60 3.99 15.89 -13.71
CA GLY A 60 4.04 15.93 -12.26
C GLY A 60 2.74 16.42 -11.60
N HIS A 61 1.65 16.56 -12.36
CA HIS A 61 0.37 16.92 -11.78
C HIS A 61 -0.23 15.76 -10.99
N ALA A 62 -0.57 16.04 -9.74
CA ALA A 62 -1.24 15.12 -8.84
C ALA A 62 -2.64 14.76 -9.35
N GLY A 63 -2.90 13.47 -9.56
CA GLY A 63 -4.19 12.94 -9.98
C GLY A 63 -4.85 12.12 -8.88
N ARG A 64 -4.77 10.80 -9.03
CA ARG A 64 -5.51 9.84 -8.20
C ARG A 64 -4.68 9.49 -6.97
N GLN A 65 -5.31 9.50 -5.80
CA GLN A 65 -4.65 9.19 -4.55
C GLN A 65 -5.54 8.35 -3.64
N ALA A 66 -4.92 7.55 -2.78
CA ALA A 66 -5.61 6.91 -1.68
C ALA A 66 -4.68 6.73 -0.48
N CYS A 67 -5.27 6.54 0.69
CA CYS A 67 -4.58 6.17 1.93
C CYS A 67 -5.49 5.17 2.66
N PHE A 68 -4.99 3.95 2.83
CA PHE A 68 -5.71 2.86 3.47
C PHE A 68 -4.97 2.39 4.71
N THR A 69 -5.62 2.48 5.86
CA THR A 69 -5.21 1.73 7.05
C THR A 69 -5.75 0.30 6.94
N ILE A 70 -4.91 -0.68 7.23
CA ILE A 70 -5.26 -2.09 7.16
C ILE A 70 -5.85 -2.52 8.50
N ARG A 71 -7.03 -3.15 8.44
CA ARG A 71 -7.64 -3.79 9.61
C ARG A 71 -6.81 -5.02 10.01
N PRO A 72 -6.25 -5.08 11.22
CA PRO A 72 -5.41 -6.20 11.62
C PRO A 72 -6.20 -7.50 11.73
N GLU A 73 -5.72 -8.54 11.04
CA GLU A 73 -6.25 -9.91 11.12
C GLU A 73 -5.11 -10.84 11.54
N GLY A 74 -5.19 -11.35 12.77
CA GLY A 74 -4.19 -12.26 13.36
C GLY A 74 -2.88 -11.60 13.79
N PHE A 75 -2.86 -10.28 14.02
CA PHE A 75 -1.69 -9.58 14.57
C PHE A 75 -2.10 -8.32 15.35
N THR A 76 -1.18 -7.80 16.16
CA THR A 76 -1.29 -6.51 16.82
C THR A 76 -0.18 -5.59 16.33
N ILE A 77 -0.43 -4.27 16.34
CA ILE A 77 0.56 -3.25 15.99
C ILE A 77 1.40 -2.98 17.24
N PRO A 78 2.73 -3.28 17.24
CA PRO A 78 3.55 -3.13 18.42
C PRO A 78 3.71 -1.66 18.85
N PRO A 79 3.86 -1.37 20.15
CA PRO A 79 4.02 0.01 20.64
C PRO A 79 5.16 0.80 19.97
N GLY A 80 6.26 0.13 19.59
CA GLY A 80 7.35 0.76 18.84
C GLY A 80 6.91 1.28 17.47
N ALA A 81 6.11 0.51 16.73
CA ALA A 81 5.54 0.98 15.46
C ALA A 81 4.52 2.11 15.70
N VAL A 82 3.65 1.96 16.72
CA VAL A 82 2.71 3.01 17.12
C VAL A 82 3.44 4.33 17.45
N SER A 83 4.59 4.28 18.12
CA SER A 83 5.35 5.50 18.44
C SER A 83 5.91 6.23 17.23
N VAL A 84 6.07 5.54 16.09
CA VAL A 84 6.55 6.11 14.83
C VAL A 84 5.39 6.73 14.05
N HIS A 85 4.34 5.95 13.78
CA HIS A 85 3.28 6.35 12.84
C HIS A 85 1.92 6.69 13.50
N GLY A 86 1.77 6.46 14.81
CA GLY A 86 0.58 6.84 15.59
C GLY A 86 -0.68 5.96 15.42
N ILE A 87 -0.60 4.86 14.69
CA ILE A 87 -1.78 4.00 14.37
C ILE A 87 -1.84 2.86 15.38
N THR A 88 -2.80 2.92 16.30
CA THR A 88 -3.03 1.84 17.28
C THR A 88 -3.79 0.68 16.66
N THR A 89 -3.62 -0.52 17.22
CA THR A 89 -4.42 -1.71 16.85
C THR A 89 -5.92 -1.40 16.93
N ASP A 90 -6.39 -0.76 17.99
CA ASP A 90 -7.81 -0.42 18.17
C ASP A 90 -8.34 0.55 17.10
N THR A 91 -7.51 1.52 16.69
CA THR A 91 -7.87 2.45 15.63
C THR A 91 -7.93 1.73 14.28
N ALA A 92 -6.92 0.92 13.98
CA ALA A 92 -6.89 0.12 12.76
C ALA A 92 -8.04 -0.90 12.68
N ILE A 93 -8.45 -1.50 13.81
CA ILE A 93 -9.63 -2.37 13.87
C ILE A 93 -10.92 -1.62 13.50
N ARG A 94 -11.07 -0.41 14.04
CA ARG A 94 -12.29 0.41 13.88
C ARG A 94 -12.43 1.05 12.51
N THR A 95 -11.33 1.53 11.92
CA THR A 95 -11.37 2.38 10.72
C THR A 95 -10.72 1.73 9.51
N GLY A 96 -10.00 0.62 9.70
CA GLY A 96 -9.24 -0.03 8.63
C GLY A 96 -10.12 -0.80 7.65
N VAL A 97 -9.61 -0.93 6.43
CA VAL A 97 -10.15 -1.82 5.39
C VAL A 97 -9.47 -3.18 5.44
N SER A 98 -10.06 -4.21 4.82
CA SER A 98 -9.36 -5.49 4.69
C SER A 98 -8.10 -5.34 3.83
N LEU A 99 -7.09 -6.14 4.12
CA LEU A 99 -5.85 -6.18 3.35
C LEU A 99 -6.11 -6.37 1.85
N LYS A 100 -7.00 -7.31 1.51
CA LYS A 100 -7.39 -7.59 0.12
C LYS A 100 -7.94 -6.35 -0.58
N THR A 101 -8.80 -5.56 0.07
CA THR A 101 -9.36 -4.34 -0.51
C THR A 101 -8.27 -3.32 -0.85
N ALA A 102 -7.29 -3.13 0.04
CA ALA A 102 -6.17 -2.22 -0.20
C ALA A 102 -5.25 -2.69 -1.34
N LEU A 103 -4.92 -3.99 -1.38
CA LEU A 103 -4.07 -4.57 -2.42
C LEU A 103 -4.76 -4.59 -3.80
N ASP A 104 -6.06 -4.91 -3.86
CA ASP A 104 -6.85 -4.86 -5.10
C ASP A 104 -6.92 -3.42 -5.63
N ALA A 105 -7.07 -2.44 -4.74
CA ALA A 105 -7.05 -1.03 -5.12
C ALA A 105 -5.67 -0.63 -5.65
N LEU A 106 -4.58 -0.93 -4.93
CA LEU A 106 -3.21 -0.67 -5.39
C LEU A 106 -2.95 -1.27 -6.76
N CYS A 107 -3.33 -2.54 -6.99
CA CYS A 107 -3.14 -3.24 -8.26
C CYS A 107 -3.78 -2.48 -9.44
N ARG A 108 -4.98 -1.92 -9.26
CA ARG A 108 -5.67 -1.12 -10.29
C ARG A 108 -4.95 0.20 -10.59
N GLU A 109 -4.26 0.77 -9.61
CA GLU A 109 -3.53 2.03 -9.76
C GLU A 109 -2.17 1.82 -10.41
N VAL A 110 -1.46 0.77 -10.00
CA VAL A 110 -0.17 0.40 -10.59
C VAL A 110 -0.33 0.05 -12.07
N ALA A 111 -1.44 -0.59 -12.46
CA ALA A 111 -1.76 -0.86 -13.87
C ALA A 111 -1.94 0.40 -14.73
N ARG A 112 -1.99 1.60 -14.14
CA ARG A 112 -2.14 2.89 -14.85
C ARG A 112 -0.83 3.64 -15.05
N CYS A 113 0.22 3.31 -14.29
CA CYS A 113 1.50 4.01 -14.36
C CYS A 113 2.57 3.20 -15.11
N GLY A 114 3.56 3.89 -15.66
CA GLY A 114 4.77 3.26 -16.19
C GLY A 114 5.84 3.05 -15.12
N THR A 115 5.85 3.89 -14.08
CA THR A 115 6.89 3.87 -13.04
C THR A 115 6.28 3.94 -11.64
N VAL A 116 6.73 3.06 -10.74
CA VAL A 116 6.42 3.11 -9.30
C VAL A 116 7.62 3.70 -8.56
N VAL A 117 7.38 4.61 -7.62
CA VAL A 117 8.40 5.34 -6.87
C VAL A 117 8.12 5.24 -5.36
N ALA A 118 9.15 4.95 -4.58
CA ALA A 118 9.13 5.02 -3.12
C ALA A 118 10.54 5.36 -2.60
N HIS A 119 10.63 5.99 -1.43
CA HIS A 119 11.91 6.45 -0.89
C HIS A 119 12.85 5.28 -0.53
N ASN A 120 12.28 4.16 -0.08
CA ASN A 120 12.98 2.91 0.16
C ASN A 120 12.26 1.75 -0.55
N ALA A 121 12.07 1.90 -1.86
CA ALA A 121 11.26 0.98 -2.66
C ALA A 121 11.58 -0.51 -2.45
N ALA A 122 12.84 -0.87 -2.18
CA ALA A 122 13.20 -2.25 -1.88
C ALA A 122 12.49 -2.80 -0.62
N PHE A 123 12.32 -1.98 0.41
CA PHE A 123 11.58 -2.34 1.62
C PHE A 123 10.07 -2.32 1.38
N ASP A 124 9.53 -1.21 0.85
CA ASP A 124 8.09 -1.05 0.67
C ASP A 124 7.51 -2.11 -0.27
N SER A 125 8.17 -2.35 -1.41
CA SER A 125 7.75 -3.38 -2.36
C SER A 125 7.86 -4.78 -1.77
N ALA A 126 8.84 -5.05 -0.89
CA ALA A 126 8.97 -6.35 -0.24
C ALA A 126 7.86 -6.62 0.78
N VAL A 127 7.41 -5.59 1.50
CA VAL A 127 6.27 -5.68 2.42
C VAL A 127 4.98 -5.96 1.65
N VAL A 128 4.75 -5.24 0.55
CA VAL A 128 3.59 -5.48 -0.33
C VAL A 128 3.64 -6.88 -0.94
N ALA A 129 4.80 -7.32 -1.44
CA ALA A 129 4.98 -8.66 -1.98
C ALA A 129 4.70 -9.75 -0.93
N ALA A 130 5.15 -9.56 0.32
CA ALA A 130 4.87 -10.48 1.41
C ALA A 130 3.37 -10.56 1.73
N GLU A 131 2.65 -9.43 1.73
CA GLU A 131 1.19 -9.43 1.93
C GLU A 131 0.42 -10.03 0.74
N CYS A 132 0.87 -9.81 -0.50
CA CYS A 132 0.33 -10.50 -1.68
C CYS A 132 0.50 -12.01 -1.55
N ALA A 133 1.68 -12.49 -1.14
CA ALA A 133 1.94 -13.91 -0.90
C ALA A 133 1.08 -14.50 0.23
N ARG A 134 0.83 -13.75 1.32
CA ARG A 134 -0.08 -14.19 2.41
C ARG A 134 -1.54 -14.29 1.97
N THR A 135 -1.95 -13.50 0.99
CA THR A 135 -3.34 -13.45 0.48
C THR A 135 -3.56 -14.28 -0.79
N GLY A 136 -2.49 -14.82 -1.39
CA GLY A 136 -2.54 -15.51 -2.67
C GLY A 136 -2.80 -14.58 -3.87
N LEU A 137 -2.62 -13.27 -3.70
CA LEU A 137 -2.75 -12.29 -4.79
C LEU A 137 -1.45 -12.19 -5.57
N ALA A 138 -1.55 -11.85 -6.86
CA ALA A 138 -0.38 -11.45 -7.63
C ALA A 138 0.20 -10.16 -7.07
N ASN A 139 1.53 -10.06 -7.02
CA ASN A 139 2.21 -8.82 -6.66
C ASN A 139 2.09 -7.82 -7.83
N PRO A 140 1.51 -6.62 -7.63
CA PRO A 140 1.41 -5.62 -8.68
C PRO A 140 2.69 -4.81 -8.89
N LEU A 141 3.65 -4.86 -7.95
CA LEU A 141 4.89 -4.06 -7.93
C LEU A 141 6.10 -4.80 -8.50
#